data_AF-D6TDF4-F1
#
_entry.id   AF-D6TDF4-F1
#
_cell.length_a   1.000
_cell.length_b   1.000
_cell.length_c   1.000
_cell.angle_alpha   90.00
_cell.angle_beta   90.00
_cell.angle_gamma   90.00
#
_symmetry.space_group_name_H-M   'P 1'
#
loop_
_entity.id
_entity.type
_entity.pdbx_description
1 polymer ?
#
loop_
_entity_poly.entity_id
_entity_poly.type
_entity_poly.pdbx_seq_one_letter_code
_entity_poly.pdbx_strand_id
1 'polypeptide(L)' 'MKRHREEQTTIKIWVKTHDNLRLLAALQKKSMVEVLERLVREALKKEEAKQHGTQDV' A
#
# COMPACT_ATOMS: atom_id res chain seq x y z
N MET A 1 -4.70 -28.12 9.27
CA MET A 1 -4.18 -26.73 9.17
C MET A 1 -4.31 -26.27 7.72
N LYS A 2 -5.22 -25.33 7.42
CA LYS A 2 -5.36 -24.80 6.05
C LYS A 2 -4.18 -23.87 5.79
N ARG A 3 -3.28 -24.27 4.89
CA ARG A 3 -2.19 -23.40 4.41
C ARG A 3 -2.84 -22.22 3.69
N HIS A 4 -2.75 -21.01 4.25
CA HIS A 4 -3.04 -19.80 3.49
C HIS A 4 -2.06 -19.77 2.32
N ARG A 5 -2.56 -20.02 1.12
CA ARG A 5 -1.77 -19.92 -0.10
C ARG A 5 -1.59 -18.43 -0.35
N GLU A 6 -0.37 -17.93 -0.22
CA GLU A 6 -0.06 -16.54 -0.58
C GLU A 6 -0.39 -16.36 -2.06
N GLU A 7 -1.42 -15.56 -2.35
CA GLU A 7 -1.83 -15.25 -3.72
C GLU A 7 -0.82 -14.28 -4.34
N GLN A 8 -0.04 -14.78 -5.30
CA GLN A 8 0.92 -13.94 -6.02
C GLN A 8 0.19 -13.13 -7.09
N THR A 9 0.33 -11.81 -7.04
CA THR A 9 -0.23 -10.88 -8.03
C THR A 9 0.88 -10.06 -8.67
N THR A 10 0.74 -9.77 -9.96
CA THR A 10 1.63 -8.84 -10.68
C THR A 10 0.90 -7.52 -10.92
N ILE A 11 1.59 -6.40 -10.65
CA ILE A 11 1.08 -5.05 -10.94
C ILE A 11 2.01 -4.33 -11.92
N LYS A 12 1.44 -3.48 -12.77
CA LYS A 12 2.21 -2.55 -13.61
C LYS A 12 2.30 -1.21 -12.91
N ILE A 13 3.51 -0.70 -12.73
CA ILE A 13 3.78 0.62 -12.16
C ILE A 13 4.84 1.34 -12.99
N TRP A 14 4.87 2.67 -12.90
CA TRP A 14 5.91 3.47 -13.51
C TRP A 14 7.29 3.16 -12.90
N VAL A 15 8.33 3.17 -13.73
CA VAL A 15 9.73 2.88 -13.30
C VAL A 15 10.15 3.78 -12.14
N LYS A 16 9.85 5.09 -12.23
CA LYS A 16 10.15 6.04 -11.15
C LYS A 16 9.46 5.68 -9.82
N THR A 17 8.20 5.20 -9.88
CA THR A 17 7.47 4.76 -8.69
C THR A 17 8.08 3.49 -8.11
N HIS A 18 8.46 2.54 -8.97
CA HIS A 18 9.17 1.34 -8.56
C HIS A 18 10.47 1.66 -7.81
N ASP A 19 11.29 2.57 -8.34
CA ASP A 19 12.58 2.94 -7.75
C ASP A 19 12.40 3.65 -6.40
N ASN A 20 11.40 4.53 -6.29
CA ASN A 20 11.05 5.18 -5.03
C ASN A 20 10.58 4.17 -3.99
N LEU A 21 9.74 3.19 -4.37
CA LEU A 21 9.30 2.12 -3.46
C LEU A 21 10.47 1.27 -2.98
N ARG A 22 11.40 0.93 -3.88
CA ARG A 22 12.61 0.17 -3.55
C ARG A 22 13.51 0.92 -2.57
N LEU A 23 13.74 2.22 -2.81
CA LEU A 23 14.52 3.06 -1.90
C LEU A 23 13.86 3.16 -0.53
N LEU A 24 12.54 3.40 -0.49
CA LEU A 24 11.79 3.52 0.76
C LEU A 24 11.81 2.22 1.57
N ALA A 25 11.67 1.08 0.90
CA ALA A 25 11.79 -0.25 1.51
C ALA A 25 13.17 -0.47 2.13
N ALA A 26 14.24 -0.11 1.41
CA ALA A 26 15.61 -0.21 1.91
C ALA A 26 15.84 0.66 3.16
N LEU A 27 15.38 1.92 3.14
CA LEU A 27 15.50 2.84 4.29
C LEU A 27 14.76 2.31 5.53
N GLN A 28 13.63 1.62 5.34
CA GLN A 28 12.81 1.10 6.43
C GLN A 28 13.17 -0.33 6.85
N LYS A 29 14.15 -0.97 6.18
CA LYS A 29 14.48 -2.39 6.38
C LYS A 29 13.25 -3.30 6.26
N LYS A 30 12.39 -3.02 5.28
CA LYS A 30 11.15 -3.76 4.98
C LYS A 30 11.14 -4.26 3.55
N SER A 31 10.25 -5.19 3.22
CA SER A 31 9.98 -5.56 1.83
C SER A 31 9.21 -4.46 1.11
N MET A 32 9.35 -4.40 -0.23
CA MET A 32 8.57 -3.49 -1.06
C MET A 32 7.05 -3.75 -0.93
N VAL A 33 6.65 -5.00 -0.73
CA VAL A 33 5.25 -5.40 -0.56
C VAL A 33 4.68 -4.83 0.72
N GLU A 34 5.35 -4.99 1.86
CA GLU A 34 4.90 -4.41 3.14
C GLU A 34 4.78 -2.88 3.08
N VAL A 35 5.72 -2.22 2.40
CA VAL A 35 5.67 -0.77 2.19
C VAL A 35 4.46 -0.39 1.32
N LEU A 36 4.23 -1.11 0.23
CA LEU A 36 3.11 -0.87 -0.67
C LEU A 36 1.76 -1.07 0.04
N GLU A 37 1.59 -2.19 0.76
CA GLU A 37 0.37 -2.49 1.52
C GLU A 37 0.06 -1.40 2.56
N ARG A 38 1.08 -0.92 3.25
CA ARG A 38 0.93 0.18 4.22
C ARG A 38 0.46 1.46 3.54
N LEU A 39 1.09 1.84 2.42
CA LEU A 39 0.72 3.04 1.67
C LEU A 39 -0.72 2.95 1.15
N VAL A 40 -1.14 1.79 0.63
CA VAL A 40 -2.50 1.55 0.18
C VAL A 40 -3.49 1.67 1.34
N ARG A 41 -3.20 1.05 2.49
CA ARG A 41 -4.05 1.14 3.69
C ARG A 41 -4.20 2.58 4.18
N GLU A 42 -3.11 3.35 4.19
CA GLU A 42 -3.12 4.77 4.56
C GLU A 42 -3.95 5.61 3.57
N ALA A 43 -3.86 5.32 2.27
CA ALA A 43 -4.67 5.99 1.25
C ALA A 43 -6.17 5.66 1.39
N LEU A 44 -6.53 4.39 1.59
CA LEU A 44 -7.92 3.96 1.77
C LEU A 44 -8.56 4.62 2.98
N LYS A 45 -7.87 4.67 4.12
CA LYS A 45 -8.35 5.39 5.33
C LYS A 45 -8.64 6.86 5.07
N LYS A 46 -7.81 7.53 4.26
CA LYS A 46 -8.03 8.94 3.90
C LYS A 46 -9.24 9.12 3.00
N GLU A 47 -9.46 8.20 2.06
CA GLU A 47 -10.65 8.23 1.21
C GLU A 47 -11.94 7.92 2.00
N GLU A 48 -11.92 6.93 2.88
CA GLU A 48 -13.04 6.63 3.79
C GLU A 48 -13.39 7.84 4.67
N ALA A 49 -12.39 8.53 5.22
CA ALA A 49 -12.60 9.74 6.02
C ALA A 49 -13.22 10.89 5.21
N LYS A 50 -12.85 11.06 3.94
CA LYS A 50 -13.48 12.07 3.06
C LYS A 50 -14.94 11.73 2.78
N GLN A 51 -15.26 10.45 2.59
CA GLN A 51 -16.63 10.01 2.29
C GLN A 51 -17.57 10.13 3.49
N HIS A 52 -17.06 9.95 4.72
CA HIS A 52 -17.87 10.02 5.95
C HIS A 52 -17.81 11.40 6.64
N GLY A 53 -16.95 12.31 6.20
CA GLY A 53 -16.76 13.66 6.74
C GLY A 53 -17.63 14.76 6.09
N THR A 54 -18.70 14.40 5.38
CA THR A 54 -19.67 15.38 4.82
C THR A 54 -21.05 15.20 5.48
N GLN A 55 -21.08 15.29 6.81
CA GLN A 55 -22.26 15.66 7.61
C GLN A 55 -21.72 16.56 8.74
N ASP A 56 -22.43 17.65 9.03
CA ASP A 56 -22.08 18.79 9.89
C ASP A 56 -21.21 19.89 9.25
N VAL A 57 -21.86 20.81 8.51
CA VAL A 57 -22.35 22.13 9.01
C VAL A 57 -23.53 22.59 8.17
#